data_AF-E5G7D6-F1
#
_entry.id   AF-E5G7D6-F1
#
_cell.length_a   1.000
_cell.length_b   1.000
_cell.length_c   1.000
_cell.angle_alpha   90.00
_cell.angle_beta   90.00
_cell.angle_gamma   90.00
#
_symmetry.space_group_name_H-M   'P 1'
#
loop_
_entity.id
_entity.type
_entity.pdbx_description
1 polymer ?
#
loop_
_entity_poly.entity_id
_entity_poly.type
_entity_poly.pdbx_seq_one_letter_code
_entity_poly.pdbx_strand_id
1 'polypeptide(L)'
;EAGLQVELARARYLLPRLKRMWGHLSRQKSGGGSSGGFVKGEGEKQIELDRRMIRERIHKLTLDLKSVEKQRKERRKAKEKRGIPSFALIGYTNSGKSTLLNLLTSAETYVEDKLFATLDPKTRRCVLPSGQRVLVTDTVGFIRKL
;
A
#
# COMPACT_ATOMS: atom_id res chain seq x y z
N GLU A 1 -2.73 -3.54 -7.68
CA GLU A 1 -1.69 -4.11 -6.78
C GLU A 1 -1.55 -3.26 -5.52
N ALA A 2 -1.10 -2.00 -5.64
CA ALA A 2 -0.91 -1.10 -4.50
C ALA A 2 -2.16 -0.97 -3.61
N GLY A 3 -3.35 -0.78 -4.21
CA GLY A 3 -4.62 -0.73 -3.45
C GLY A 3 -4.90 -1.97 -2.61
N LEU A 4 -4.67 -3.17 -3.16
CA LEU A 4 -4.85 -4.43 -2.43
C LEU A 4 -3.84 -4.57 -1.28
N GLN A 5 -2.60 -4.13 -1.49
CA GLN A 5 -1.57 -4.13 -0.43
C GLN A 5 -1.93 -3.15 0.69
N VAL A 6 -2.41 -1.95 0.35
CA VAL A 6 -2.88 -0.95 1.31
C VAL A 6 -4.09 -1.47 2.09
N GLU A 7 -5.06 -2.08 1.42
CA GLU A 7 -6.25 -2.64 2.07
C GLU A 7 -5.88 -3.79 3.01
N LEU A 8 -5.00 -4.70 2.57
CA LEU A 8 -4.49 -5.78 3.41
C LEU A 8 -3.75 -5.24 4.64
N ALA A 9 -2.91 -4.22 4.45
CA ALA A 9 -2.20 -3.56 5.54
C ALA A 9 -3.18 -2.91 6.54
N ARG A 10 -4.23 -2.23 6.06
CA ARG A 10 -5.29 -1.67 6.90
C ARG A 10 -6.02 -2.75 7.68
N ALA A 11 -6.42 -3.84 7.04
CA ALA A 11 -7.11 -4.96 7.70
C ALA A 11 -6.24 -5.59 8.80
N ARG A 12 -4.95 -5.84 8.52
CA ARG A 12 -3.98 -6.34 9.51
C ARG A 12 -3.73 -5.35 10.65
N TYR A 13 -3.76 -4.05 10.38
CA TYR A 13 -3.61 -3.00 11.39
C TYR A 13 -4.82 -2.91 12.32
N LEU A 14 -6.04 -3.08 11.78
CA LEU A 14 -7.29 -3.00 12.53
C LEU A 14 -7.55 -4.24 13.39
N LEU A 15 -7.20 -5.43 12.90
CA LEU A 15 -7.48 -6.71 13.59
C LEU A 15 -7.07 -6.75 15.09
N PRO A 16 -5.85 -6.35 15.50
CA PRO A 16 -5.47 -6.33 16.91
C PRO A 16 -6.10 -5.16 17.70
N ARG A 17 -6.64 -4.15 17.02
CA ARG A 17 -7.15 -2.90 17.63
C ARG A 17 -8.68 -2.87 17.83
N LEU A 18 -9.42 -3.79 17.20
CA LEU A 18 -10.88 -3.92 17.31
C LEU A 18 -11.37 -3.90 18.77
N LYS A 19 -10.74 -4.69 19.66
CA LYS A 19 -11.13 -4.77 21.08
C LYS A 19 -11.07 -3.42 21.79
N ARG A 20 -10.08 -2.58 21.48
CA ARG A 20 -9.94 -1.24 22.10
C ARG A 20 -10.96 -0.25 21.56
N MET A 21 -11.29 -0.32 20.27
CA MET A 21 -12.31 0.55 19.66
C MET A 21 -13.71 0.28 20.23
N TRP A 22 -14.06 -0.99 20.46
CA TRP A 22 -15.33 -1.37 21.08
C TRP A 22 -15.47 -0.97 22.55
N GLY A 23 -14.36 -0.89 23.29
CA GLY A 23 -14.36 -0.39 24.68
C GLY A 23 -14.85 1.06 24.82
N HIS A 24 -14.75 1.87 23.76
CA HIS A 24 -15.32 3.22 23.72
C HIS A 24 -16.81 3.23 23.34
N LEU A 25 -17.27 2.32 22.45
CA LEU A 25 -18.69 2.21 22.07
C LEU A 25 -19.57 1.73 23.22
N SER A 26 -19.07 0.83 24.08
CA SER A 26 -19.82 0.34 25.25
C SER A 26 -20.03 1.44 26.30
N ARG A 27 -19.07 2.39 26.42
CA ARG A 27 -19.17 3.53 27.34
C ARG A 27 -20.09 4.63 26.84
N GLN A 28 -20.16 4.87 25.53
CA GLN A 28 -21.01 5.95 24.97
C GLN A 28 -22.51 5.62 25.01
N LYS A 29 -22.89 4.34 25.08
CA LYS A 29 -24.29 3.91 25.24
C LYS A 29 -24.81 3.90 26.69
N SER A 30 -23.97 4.17 27.70
CA SER A 30 -24.41 4.15 29.11
C SER A 30 -24.94 5.51 29.62
N GLY A 31 -25.18 6.48 28.73
CA GLY A 31 -25.57 7.86 29.09
C GLY A 31 -27.06 8.21 28.94
N GLY A 32 -27.95 7.26 28.64
CA GLY A 32 -29.38 7.58 28.48
C GLY A 32 -30.30 6.43 28.86
N GLY A 33 -30.98 6.57 30.00
CA GLY A 33 -32.28 5.97 30.29
C GLY A 33 -32.35 4.47 30.56
N SER A 34 -32.56 4.13 31.84
CA SER A 34 -33.38 3.04 32.39
C SER A 34 -33.53 1.69 31.65
N SER A 35 -33.23 0.64 32.42
CA SER A 35 -33.60 -0.78 32.29
C SER A 35 -32.70 -1.71 31.46
N GLY A 36 -32.33 -2.82 32.11
CA GLY A 36 -31.82 -4.03 31.46
C GLY A 36 -30.32 -4.01 31.19
N GLY A 37 -29.55 -4.73 32.02
CA GLY A 37 -28.12 -4.87 31.83
C GLY A 37 -27.78 -5.38 30.43
N PHE A 38 -26.82 -4.73 29.78
CA PHE A 38 -26.16 -5.34 28.63
C PHE A 38 -25.61 -6.69 29.10
N VAL A 39 -26.19 -7.77 28.59
CA VAL A 39 -25.77 -9.14 28.85
C VAL A 39 -24.28 -9.20 28.50
N LYS A 40 -23.45 -9.56 29.48
CA LYS A 40 -21.97 -9.62 29.47
C LYS A 40 -21.37 -10.52 28.35
N GLY A 41 -22.14 -10.91 27.34
CA GLY A 41 -21.72 -11.74 26.21
C GLY A 41 -22.17 -11.27 24.81
N GLU A 42 -23.09 -10.30 24.67
CA GLU A 42 -23.50 -9.84 23.32
C GLU A 42 -22.39 -9.04 22.61
N GLY A 43 -21.73 -8.14 23.34
CA GLY A 43 -20.58 -7.38 22.81
C GLY A 43 -19.37 -8.28 22.52
N GLU A 44 -19.13 -9.31 23.33
CA GLU A 44 -18.06 -10.28 23.09
C GLU A 44 -18.31 -11.14 21.86
N LYS A 45 -19.57 -11.58 21.66
CA LYS A 45 -19.99 -12.31 20.46
C LYS A 45 -19.85 -11.44 19.20
N GLN A 46 -20.26 -10.18 19.25
CA GLN A 46 -20.12 -9.24 18.11
C GLN A 46 -18.64 -8.99 17.77
N ILE A 47 -17.77 -8.79 18.75
CA ILE A 47 -16.33 -8.62 18.54
C ILE A 47 -15.71 -9.85 17.86
N GLU A 48 -16.10 -11.07 18.25
CA GLU A 48 -15.56 -12.28 17.61
C GLU A 48 -16.09 -12.46 16.19
N LEU A 49 -17.35 -12.10 15.91
CA LEU A 49 -17.90 -12.06 14.55
C LEU A 49 -17.15 -11.06 13.65
N ASP A 50 -16.93 -9.83 14.13
CA ASP A 50 -16.14 -8.81 13.40
C ASP A 50 -14.71 -9.27 13.15
N ARG A 51 -14.09 -9.88 14.16
CA ARG A 51 -12.75 -10.44 14.06
C ARG A 51 -12.69 -11.54 13.01
N ARG A 52 -13.71 -12.39 12.94
CA ARG A 52 -13.84 -13.44 11.93
C ARG A 52 -13.98 -12.83 10.53
N MET A 53 -14.87 -11.85 10.34
CA MET A 53 -15.04 -11.17 9.05
C MET A 53 -13.74 -10.52 8.56
N ILE A 54 -12.98 -9.88 9.45
CA ILE A 54 -11.70 -9.26 9.09
C ILE A 54 -10.64 -10.31 8.75
N ARG A 55 -10.59 -11.45 9.45
CA ARG A 55 -9.71 -12.58 9.10
C ARG A 55 -10.04 -13.15 7.72
N GLU A 56 -11.33 -13.34 7.42
CA GLU A 56 -11.78 -13.81 6.11
C GLU A 56 -11.42 -12.81 5.00
N ARG A 57 -11.57 -11.50 5.26
CA ARG A 57 -11.13 -10.45 4.34
C ARG A 57 -9.62 -10.48 4.11
N ILE A 58 -8.82 -10.64 5.17
CA ILE A 58 -7.36 -10.79 5.08
C ILE A 58 -7.00 -12.00 4.21
N HIS A 59 -7.68 -13.13 4.41
CA HIS A 59 -7.44 -14.34 3.63
C HIS A 59 -7.73 -14.10 2.14
N LYS A 60 -8.89 -13.55 1.81
CA LYS A 60 -9.28 -13.21 0.43
C LYS A 60 -8.27 -12.25 -0.22
N LEU A 61 -7.94 -11.13 0.43
CA LEU A 61 -6.98 -10.16 -0.08
C LEU A 61 -5.59 -10.77 -0.29
N THR A 62 -5.18 -11.71 0.56
CA THR A 62 -3.90 -12.42 0.41
C THR A 62 -3.90 -13.33 -0.81
N LEU A 63 -5.01 -14.03 -1.09
CA LEU A 63 -5.14 -14.85 -2.30
C LEU A 63 -5.16 -13.99 -3.57
N ASP A 64 -5.90 -12.87 -3.55
CA ASP A 64 -5.95 -11.93 -4.67
C ASP A 64 -4.55 -11.37 -4.97
N LEU A 65 -3.78 -11.02 -3.94
CA LEU A 65 -2.39 -10.56 -4.09
C LEU A 65 -1.47 -11.63 -4.70
N LYS A 66 -1.61 -12.91 -4.32
CA LYS A 66 -0.82 -14.00 -4.91
C LYS A 66 -1.06 -14.12 -6.42
N SER A 67 -2.30 -13.93 -6.87
CA SER A 67 -2.65 -13.92 -8.29
C SER A 67 -1.94 -12.77 -9.03
N VAL A 68 -1.99 -11.57 -8.46
CA VAL A 68 -1.31 -10.39 -9.01
C VAL A 68 0.22 -10.57 -9.05
N GLU A 69 0.81 -11.15 -8.00
CA GLU A 69 2.25 -11.46 -7.97
C GLU A 69 2.66 -12.43 -9.08
N LYS A 70 1.84 -13.45 -9.37
CA LYS A 70 2.08 -14.38 -10.47
C LYS A 70 2.12 -13.64 -11.82
N GLN A 71 1.11 -12.81 -12.10
CA GLN A 71 1.07 -11.98 -13.32
C GLN A 71 2.28 -11.04 -13.41
N ARG A 72 2.72 -10.46 -12.28
CA ARG A 72 3.89 -9.59 -12.24
C ARG A 72 5.19 -10.34 -12.57
N LYS A 73 5.35 -11.57 -12.09
CA LYS A 73 6.51 -12.43 -12.43
C LYS A 73 6.56 -12.73 -13.93
N GLU A 74 5.42 -13.02 -14.55
CA GLU A 74 5.33 -13.27 -16.00
C GLU A 74 5.70 -12.01 -16.80
N ARG A 75 5.20 -10.84 -16.40
CA ARG A 75 5.58 -9.55 -17.01
C ARG A 75 7.08 -9.26 -16.86
N ARG A 76 7.68 -9.59 -15.71
CA ARG A 76 9.11 -9.43 -15.50
C ARG A 76 9.94 -10.33 -16.42
N LYS A 77 9.58 -11.60 -16.54
CA LYS A 77 10.22 -12.54 -17.49
C LYS A 77 10.14 -12.03 -18.93
N ALA A 78 8.98 -11.50 -19.33
CA ALA A 78 8.81 -10.91 -20.66
C ALA A 78 9.71 -9.67 -20.89
N LYS A 79 9.96 -8.86 -19.85
CA LYS A 79 10.90 -7.73 -19.91
C LYS A 79 12.36 -8.18 -19.97
N GLU A 80 12.75 -9.18 -19.18
CA GLU A 80 14.11 -9.73 -19.18
C GLU A 80 14.50 -10.29 -20.57
N LYS A 81 13.55 -10.94 -21.27
CA LYS A 81 13.74 -11.42 -22.64
C LYS A 81 14.02 -10.32 -23.68
N ARG A 82 13.66 -9.06 -23.41
CA ARG A 82 13.85 -7.94 -24.35
C ARG A 82 15.28 -7.39 -24.34
N GLY A 83 16.14 -7.79 -23.39
CA GLY A 83 17.55 -7.40 -23.34
C GLY A 83 17.81 -5.92 -23.05
N ILE A 84 16.79 -5.12 -22.72
CA ILE A 84 16.96 -3.71 -22.38
C ILE A 84 17.27 -3.59 -20.88
N PRO A 85 18.43 -3.02 -20.49
CA PRO A 85 18.76 -2.80 -19.08
C PRO A 85 17.71 -1.93 -18.38
N SER A 86 17.41 -2.25 -17.13
CA SER A 86 16.43 -1.53 -16.31
C SER A 86 17.04 -1.10 -14.99
N PHE A 87 16.84 0.16 -14.63
CA PHE A 87 17.30 0.80 -13.40
C PHE A 87 16.10 1.30 -12.58
N ALA A 88 16.27 1.39 -11.27
CA ALA A 88 15.26 1.90 -10.36
C ALA A 88 15.87 3.01 -9.49
N LEU A 89 15.16 4.13 -9.37
CA LEU A 89 15.53 5.24 -8.48
C LEU A 89 14.95 4.96 -7.10
N ILE A 90 15.80 4.91 -6.08
CA ILE A 90 15.45 4.57 -4.68
C ILE A 90 15.94 5.69 -3.77
N GLY A 91 15.20 6.00 -2.70
CA GLY A 91 15.53 7.08 -1.77
C GLY A 91 14.33 7.65 -1.01
N TYR A 92 14.57 8.55 -0.06
CA TYR A 92 13.52 9.17 0.76
C TYR A 92 12.54 10.02 -0.06
N THR A 93 11.31 10.17 0.44
CA THR A 93 10.38 11.17 -0.08
C THR A 93 11.04 12.54 -0.08
N ASN A 94 10.73 13.35 -1.11
CA ASN A 94 11.33 14.65 -1.35
C ASN A 94 12.86 14.69 -1.59
N SER A 95 13.51 13.55 -1.84
CA SER A 95 14.95 13.51 -2.15
C SER A 95 15.29 13.84 -3.62
N GLY A 96 14.35 14.39 -4.40
CA GLY A 96 14.57 14.73 -5.82
C GLY A 96 14.58 13.56 -6.82
N LYS A 97 14.10 12.36 -6.45
CA LYS A 97 14.07 11.19 -7.38
C LYS A 97 13.29 11.47 -8.66
N SER A 98 12.09 12.04 -8.55
CA SER A 98 11.22 12.34 -9.69
C SER A 98 11.82 13.45 -10.56
N THR A 99 12.48 14.44 -9.94
CA THR A 99 13.27 15.46 -10.64
C THR A 99 14.40 14.83 -11.45
N LEU A 100 15.16 13.90 -10.87
CA LEU A 100 16.22 13.18 -11.57
C LEU A 100 15.67 12.36 -12.75
N LEU A 101 14.53 11.68 -12.58
CA LEU A 101 13.89 10.95 -13.68
C LEU A 101 13.53 11.90 -14.84
N ASN A 102 12.97 13.06 -14.53
CA ASN A 102 12.59 14.06 -15.53
C ASN A 102 13.81 14.56 -16.30
N LEU A 103 14.90 14.90 -15.60
CA LEU A 103 16.14 15.34 -16.22
C LEU A 103 16.74 14.25 -17.13
N LEU A 104 16.69 12.98 -16.72
CA LEU A 104 17.21 11.86 -17.51
C LEU A 104 16.35 11.52 -18.74
N THR A 105 15.08 11.93 -18.76
CA THR A 105 14.10 11.47 -19.78
C THR A 105 13.46 12.62 -20.56
N SER A 106 13.88 13.87 -20.30
CA SER A 106 13.27 15.10 -20.81
C SER A 106 11.75 15.12 -20.66
N ALA A 107 11.24 14.52 -19.57
CA ALA A 107 9.82 14.36 -19.33
C ALA A 107 9.29 15.42 -18.35
N GLU A 108 8.13 15.99 -18.65
CA GLU A 108 7.39 16.87 -17.73
C GLU A 108 6.55 16.05 -16.75
N THR A 109 7.16 15.17 -15.96
CA THR A 109 6.40 14.50 -14.90
C THR A 109 6.15 15.50 -13.78
N TYR A 110 4.92 15.63 -13.32
CA TYR A 110 4.56 16.46 -12.16
C TYR A 110 5.44 16.14 -10.95
N VAL A 111 6.17 17.14 -10.43
CA VAL A 111 7.00 17.06 -9.22
C VAL A 111 6.46 18.10 -8.23
N GLU A 112 6.07 17.65 -7.04
CA GLU A 112 5.69 18.52 -5.94
C GLU A 112 6.53 18.21 -4.71
N ASP A 113 6.76 19.24 -3.90
CA ASP A 113 7.32 19.13 -2.55
C ASP A 113 6.24 18.61 -1.56
N LYS A 114 5.81 17.37 -1.78
CA LYS A 114 4.86 16.67 -0.91
C LYS A 114 5.31 15.24 -0.66
N LEU A 115 4.99 14.73 0.52
CA LEU A 115 5.08 13.30 0.81
C LEU A 115 4.22 12.54 -0.23
N PHE A 116 4.76 11.45 -0.76
CA PHE A 116 4.10 10.62 -1.79
C PHE A 116 3.88 11.27 -3.17
N ALA A 117 4.68 12.25 -3.57
CA ALA A 117 4.64 12.81 -4.93
C ALA A 117 4.66 11.75 -6.06
N THR A 118 5.28 10.58 -5.81
CA THR A 118 5.17 9.37 -6.64
C THR A 118 4.51 8.24 -5.84
N LEU A 119 3.29 7.85 -6.24
CA LEU A 119 2.55 6.71 -5.66
C LEU A 119 2.67 5.43 -6.51
N ASP A 120 2.59 5.56 -7.84
CA ASP A 120 2.77 4.45 -8.76
C ASP A 120 4.16 4.47 -9.38
N PRO A 121 4.84 3.32 -9.54
CA PRO A 121 6.14 3.28 -10.17
C PRO A 121 6.06 3.72 -11.64
N LYS A 122 6.82 4.75 -12.01
CA LYS A 122 6.82 5.30 -13.38
C LYS A 122 8.07 4.86 -14.12
N THR A 123 7.91 3.96 -15.10
CA THR A 123 9.02 3.54 -15.98
C THR A 123 9.06 4.40 -17.24
N ARG A 124 10.24 4.96 -17.53
CA ARG A 124 10.53 5.72 -18.76
C ARG A 124 11.73 5.12 -19.46
N ARG A 125 11.87 5.39 -20.75
CA ARG A 125 13.04 5.03 -21.55
C ARG A 125 13.94 6.25 -21.65
N CYS A 126 15.25 6.06 -21.48
CA CYS A 126 16.25 7.07 -21.81
C CYS A 126 17.39 6.45 -22.64
N VAL A 127 18.20 7.32 -23.23
CA VAL A 127 19.38 6.96 -23.99
C VAL A 127 20.58 7.48 -23.19
N LEU A 128 21.50 6.59 -22.85
CA LEU A 128 22.74 6.97 -22.18
C LEU A 128 23.69 7.69 -23.15
N PRO A 129 24.68 8.46 -22.67
CA PRO A 129 25.71 9.05 -23.54
C PRO A 129 26.43 8.04 -24.44
N SER A 130 26.48 6.76 -24.03
CA SER A 130 27.01 5.65 -24.83
C SER A 130 26.11 5.21 -26.00
N GLY A 131 24.93 5.82 -26.18
CA GLY A 131 23.92 5.43 -27.17
C GLY A 131 23.04 4.25 -26.73
N GLN A 132 23.32 3.64 -25.58
CA GLN A 132 22.55 2.50 -25.08
C GLN A 132 21.17 2.94 -24.57
N ARG A 133 20.13 2.24 -25.02
CA ARG A 133 18.76 2.43 -24.52
C ARG A 133 18.58 1.70 -23.19
N VAL A 134 18.04 2.39 -22.20
CA VAL A 134 17.77 1.83 -20.89
C VAL A 134 16.38 2.24 -20.40
N LEU A 135 15.83 1.48 -19.45
CA LEU A 135 14.61 1.81 -18.75
C LEU A 135 14.95 2.33 -17.36
N VAL A 136 14.38 3.45 -16.95
CA VAL A 136 14.53 4.00 -15.60
C VAL A 136 13.16 4.07 -14.96
N THR A 137 13.03 3.54 -13.76
CA THR A 137 11.77 3.53 -13.01
C THR A 137 11.89 4.40 -11.76
N ASP A 138 11.06 5.44 -11.66
CA ASP A 138 10.87 6.15 -10.39
C ASP A 138 9.98 5.31 -9.46
N THR A 139 10.37 5.23 -8.18
CA THR A 139 9.71 4.40 -7.17
C THR A 139 9.18 5.26 -6.03
N VAL A 140 8.25 4.70 -5.27
CA VAL A 140 7.73 5.35 -4.06
C VAL A 140 8.88 5.59 -3.09
N GLY A 141 8.98 6.82 -2.59
CA GLY A 141 10.03 7.20 -1.65
C GLY A 141 9.87 6.57 -0.26
N PHE A 142 11.00 6.33 0.41
CA PHE A 142 10.97 5.95 1.83
C PHE A 142 10.47 7.10 2.71
N ILE A 143 9.86 6.75 3.83
CA ILE A 143 9.41 7.69 4.86
C ILE A 143 10.16 7.34 6.13
N ARG A 144 10.71 8.35 6.80
CA ARG A 144 11.34 8.19 8.10
C ARG A 144 10.25 8.26 9.16
N LYS A 145 10.18 7.26 10.04
CA LYS A 145 9.42 7.39 11.30
C LYS A 145 10.23 8.34 12.18
N LEU A 146 9.80 9.60 12.26
CA LEU A 146 10.24 10.54 13.28
C LEU A 146 9.46 10.27 14.57
#